data_AF-A0A9R1TR26-F1
#
_entry.id   AF-A0A9R1TR26-F1
#
_cell.length_a   1.000
_cell.length_b   1.000
_cell.length_c   1.000
_cell.angle_alpha   90.00
_cell.angle_beta   90.00
_cell.angle_gamma   90.00
#
_symmetry.space_group_name_H-M   'P 1'
#
loop_
_entity.id
_entity.type
_entity.pdbx_description
1 polymer ?
#
loop_
_entity_poly.entity_id
_entity_poly.type
_entity_poly.pdbx_seq_one_letter_code
_entity_poly.pdbx_strand_id
1 'polypeptide(L)'
;MSSLNKNFSEIDLDDPRYRIKPYQQMIASCSGALITSLMVTPLDVVKTRLQAQQKAMLSNKCFLYCNGLMDHLCSCNGKLPNWMRENGKFNGTLDAFVKIGRSEGIFSLWSGLSPTLVLAVPATIVYFVSYEQLRLYLKDNYNNKFKTKDDSHEQPAWIPIVAGATARVWAATLVSPLELIRTKMQSQRLSYAEMGEALRTVIKYSGVSGLWMGLSTTLLRDVPFSAIYWFNYETIKRWFPSTQHTFTFNLAAGATAGSVAALITLPFDVVKTHRQIEMGKPERSGKTFGTIKRIYKQNGIRGLYTGLIPRLVKVAPACAIMIATFEHGKRFFSAYNRALDHQNDVHFIGHKSRDHK
;
A
#
# COMPACT_ATOMS: atom_id res chain seq x y z
N MET A 1 -31.79 0.72 -19.32
CA MET A 1 -31.01 1.12 -18.12
C MET A 1 -31.32 0.27 -16.87
N SER A 2 -32.55 -0.23 -16.67
CA SER A 2 -32.87 -1.11 -15.51
C SER A 2 -32.40 -2.57 -15.67
N SER A 3 -32.25 -3.08 -16.90
CA SER A 3 -31.72 -4.43 -17.18
C SER A 3 -30.20 -4.55 -16.95
N LEU A 4 -29.45 -3.45 -17.11
CA LEU A 4 -28.01 -3.40 -16.83
C LEU A 4 -27.70 -3.55 -15.34
N ASN A 5 -28.56 -3.03 -14.45
CA ASN A 5 -28.35 -3.14 -13.01
C ASN A 5 -28.59 -4.55 -12.45
N LYS A 6 -29.50 -5.35 -13.05
CA LYS A 6 -29.69 -6.75 -12.65
C LYS A 6 -28.51 -7.66 -13.04
N ASN A 7 -27.76 -7.30 -14.09
CA ASN A 7 -26.59 -8.06 -14.53
C ASN A 7 -25.31 -7.76 -13.72
N PHE A 8 -25.29 -6.70 -12.90
CA PHE A 8 -24.11 -6.33 -12.11
C PHE A 8 -23.91 -7.20 -10.85
N SER A 9 -24.97 -7.83 -10.34
CA SER A 9 -24.93 -8.63 -9.11
C SER A 9 -24.43 -10.07 -9.32
N GLU A 10 -24.49 -10.61 -10.54
CA GLU A 10 -24.15 -12.01 -10.83
C GLU A 10 -22.92 -12.14 -11.75
N ILE A 11 -21.93 -11.27 -11.54
CA ILE A 11 -20.70 -11.26 -12.33
C ILE A 11 -19.65 -12.15 -11.64
N ASP A 12 -19.45 -13.37 -12.16
CA ASP A 12 -18.19 -14.08 -11.93
C ASP A 12 -17.04 -13.34 -12.63
N LEU A 13 -16.18 -12.71 -11.83
CA LEU A 13 -15.04 -11.92 -12.30
C LEU A 13 -13.89 -12.80 -12.80
N ASP A 14 -13.87 -14.08 -12.42
CA ASP A 14 -12.82 -15.02 -12.80
C ASP A 14 -13.17 -15.83 -14.06
N ASP A 15 -14.35 -15.60 -14.66
CA ASP A 15 -14.79 -16.27 -15.89
C ASP A 15 -13.78 -16.03 -17.02
N PRO A 16 -13.18 -17.10 -17.60
CA PRO A 16 -12.18 -16.98 -18.65
C PRO A 16 -12.68 -16.25 -19.91
N ARG A 17 -14.00 -16.22 -20.18
CA ARG A 17 -14.57 -15.53 -21.35
C ARG A 17 -14.56 -14.01 -21.23
N TYR A 18 -14.77 -13.49 -20.03
CA TYR A 18 -14.97 -12.05 -19.77
C TYR A 18 -13.89 -11.43 -18.89
N ARG A 19 -12.75 -12.11 -18.78
CA ARG A 19 -11.63 -11.73 -17.96
C ARG A 19 -11.05 -10.39 -18.41
N ILE A 20 -10.72 -9.56 -17.42
CA ILE A 20 -10.08 -8.27 -17.64
C ILE A 20 -8.64 -8.44 -18.16
N LYS A 21 -8.25 -7.58 -19.11
CA LYS A 21 -6.91 -7.58 -19.71
C LYS A 21 -5.89 -6.89 -18.79
N PRO A 22 -4.57 -7.15 -18.92
CA PRO A 22 -3.55 -6.52 -18.08
C PRO A 22 -3.60 -4.99 -18.06
N TYR A 23 -3.84 -4.32 -19.19
CA TYR A 23 -3.95 -2.85 -19.21
C TYR A 23 -5.19 -2.33 -18.46
N GLN A 24 -6.31 -3.07 -18.46
CA GLN A 24 -7.50 -2.72 -17.68
C GLN A 24 -7.20 -2.86 -16.17
N GLN A 25 -6.45 -3.89 -15.79
CA GLN A 25 -5.95 -4.07 -14.42
C GLN A 25 -5.02 -2.92 -14.01
N MET A 26 -4.14 -2.45 -14.91
CA MET A 26 -3.28 -1.30 -14.65
C MET A 26 -4.12 -0.05 -14.35
N ILE A 27 -5.12 0.26 -15.19
CA ILE A 27 -5.99 1.44 -15.00
C ILE A 27 -6.77 1.34 -13.68
N ALA A 28 -7.34 0.17 -13.38
CA ALA A 28 -8.02 -0.07 -12.11
C ALA A 28 -7.08 0.14 -10.91
N SER A 29 -5.85 -0.38 -10.99
CA SER A 29 -4.83 -0.23 -9.95
C SER A 29 -4.40 1.23 -9.77
N CYS A 30 -4.17 1.96 -10.86
CA CYS A 30 -3.84 3.39 -10.84
C CYS A 30 -4.93 4.21 -10.15
N SER A 31 -6.20 3.99 -10.50
CA SER A 31 -7.32 4.69 -9.89
C SER A 31 -7.39 4.44 -8.38
N GLY A 32 -7.19 3.19 -7.95
CA GLY A 32 -7.11 2.83 -6.53
C GLY A 32 -5.95 3.51 -5.82
N ALA A 33 -4.77 3.55 -6.43
CA ALA A 33 -3.59 4.21 -5.88
C ALA A 33 -3.78 5.73 -5.72
N LEU A 34 -4.38 6.38 -6.72
CA LEU A 34 -4.67 7.81 -6.71
C LEU A 34 -5.68 8.16 -5.61
N ILE A 35 -6.81 7.45 -5.55
CA ILE A 35 -7.85 7.69 -4.54
C ILE A 35 -7.32 7.42 -3.13
N THR A 36 -6.62 6.30 -2.95
CA THR A 36 -6.00 5.95 -1.65
C THR A 36 -5.00 7.02 -1.23
N SER A 37 -4.13 7.47 -2.14
CA SER A 37 -3.15 8.51 -1.83
C SER A 37 -3.85 9.83 -1.48
N LEU A 38 -4.86 10.24 -2.25
CA LEU A 38 -5.60 11.47 -1.97
C LEU A 38 -6.27 11.45 -0.59
N MET A 39 -6.86 10.32 -0.19
CA MET A 39 -7.55 10.16 1.08
C MET A 39 -6.61 9.99 2.28
N VAL A 40 -5.50 9.29 2.11
CA VAL A 40 -4.59 8.95 3.22
C VAL A 40 -3.51 10.02 3.44
N THR A 41 -3.17 10.82 2.43
CA THR A 41 -2.11 11.85 2.54
C THR A 41 -2.31 12.82 3.71
N PRO A 42 -3.53 13.38 3.96
CA PRO A 42 -3.75 14.24 5.12
C PRO A 42 -3.42 13.58 6.46
N LEU A 43 -3.75 12.29 6.61
CA LEU A 43 -3.45 11.53 7.84
C LEU A 43 -1.94 11.26 7.97
N ASP A 44 -1.26 11.00 6.87
CA ASP A 44 0.19 10.81 6.84
C ASP A 44 0.94 12.13 7.16
N VAL A 45 0.47 13.27 6.67
CA VAL A 45 1.01 14.59 7.04
C VAL A 45 0.82 14.83 8.54
N VAL A 46 -0.40 14.70 9.07
CA VAL A 46 -0.63 14.90 10.52
C VAL A 46 0.24 13.97 11.38
N LYS A 47 0.35 12.70 11.00
CA LYS A 47 1.19 11.72 11.72
C LYS A 47 2.66 12.12 11.70
N THR A 48 3.20 12.48 10.54
CA THR A 48 4.62 12.84 10.41
C THR A 48 4.94 14.11 11.21
N ARG A 49 4.03 15.10 11.23
CA ARG A 49 4.15 16.30 12.07
C ARG A 49 4.15 15.99 13.57
N LEU A 50 3.26 15.10 14.02
CA LEU A 50 3.22 14.63 15.41
C LEU A 50 4.50 13.89 15.81
N GLN A 51 4.99 12.99 14.95
CA GLN A 51 6.23 12.24 15.20
C GLN A 51 7.46 13.14 15.23
N ALA A 52 7.51 14.13 14.34
CA ALA A 52 8.54 15.16 14.34
C ALA A 52 8.55 15.95 15.66
N GLN A 53 7.38 16.39 16.14
CA GLN A 53 7.23 17.07 17.45
C GLN A 53 7.66 16.20 18.62
N GLN A 54 7.39 14.88 18.59
CA GLN A 54 7.82 14.01 19.68
C GLN A 54 9.35 13.85 19.70
N LYS A 55 9.97 13.65 18.53
CA LYS A 55 11.44 13.58 18.40
C LYS A 55 12.12 14.88 18.82
N ALA A 56 11.48 16.00 18.51
CA ALA A 56 11.87 17.34 18.91
C ALA A 56 11.97 17.54 20.42
N MET A 57 10.88 17.21 21.12
CA MET A 57 10.76 17.33 22.58
C MET A 57 11.79 16.45 23.29
N LEU A 58 12.06 15.24 22.78
CA LEU A 58 13.09 14.34 23.31
C LEU A 58 14.52 14.87 23.14
N SER A 59 14.76 15.79 22.20
CA SER A 59 16.09 16.33 21.89
C SER A 59 16.38 17.68 22.55
N ASN A 60 15.48 18.25 23.38
CA ASN A 60 15.58 19.62 23.94
C ASN A 60 15.84 20.71 22.88
N LYS A 61 15.29 20.54 21.67
CA LYS A 61 15.40 21.50 20.56
C LYS A 61 14.03 22.07 20.21
N CYS A 62 13.96 23.35 19.86
CA CYS A 62 12.76 24.04 19.37
C CYS A 62 12.70 23.95 17.84
N PHE A 63 11.49 23.98 17.26
CA PHE A 63 11.28 23.77 15.83
C PHE A 63 10.50 24.92 15.21
N LEU A 64 10.92 25.34 14.01
CA LEU A 64 10.19 26.23 13.13
C LEU A 64 9.57 25.42 11.99
N TYR A 65 8.25 25.49 11.84
CA TYR A 65 7.52 24.90 10.71
C TYR A 65 7.24 25.98 9.67
N CYS A 66 7.84 25.86 8.49
CA CYS A 66 7.52 26.66 7.32
C CYS A 66 7.14 25.72 6.15
N ASN A 67 6.05 26.02 5.45
CA ASN A 67 5.67 25.39 4.18
C ASN A 67 5.63 23.84 4.17
N GLY A 68 4.84 23.19 5.03
CA GLY A 68 4.59 21.75 4.86
C GLY A 68 5.76 20.80 5.22
N LEU A 69 6.97 21.29 5.51
CA LEU A 69 8.14 20.48 5.90
C LEU A 69 8.83 21.02 7.17
N MET A 70 9.67 20.19 7.81
CA MET A 70 10.46 20.60 8.98
C MET A 70 11.64 21.43 8.50
N ASP A 71 11.72 22.72 8.87
CA ASP A 71 12.76 23.58 8.32
C ASP A 71 13.95 23.82 9.27
N HIS A 72 13.82 24.06 10.59
CA HIS A 72 15.03 24.27 11.42
C HIS A 72 14.92 23.81 12.89
N LEU A 73 16.04 23.30 13.43
CA LEU A 73 16.28 23.05 14.87
C LEU A 73 16.92 24.27 15.51
N CYS A 74 16.27 24.90 16.48
CA CYS A 74 16.85 25.93 17.34
C CYS A 74 17.16 25.35 18.73
N SER A 75 18.25 25.77 19.36
CA SER A 75 18.50 25.47 20.77
C SER A 75 17.54 26.29 21.63
N CYS A 76 16.84 25.67 22.59
CA CYS A 76 15.92 26.35 23.50
C CYS A 76 16.64 27.21 24.56
N ASN A 77 17.71 27.94 24.19
CA ASN A 77 18.38 28.85 25.12
C ASN A 77 17.64 30.19 25.19
N GLY A 78 16.61 30.22 26.05
CA GLY A 78 16.21 31.37 26.88
C GLY A 78 15.62 32.63 26.21
N LYS A 79 15.84 32.90 24.92
CA LYS A 79 15.35 34.11 24.24
C LYS A 79 14.64 33.78 22.92
N LEU A 80 13.61 32.95 22.98
CA LEU A 80 12.69 32.78 21.85
C LEU A 80 11.58 33.84 21.96
N PRO A 81 11.27 34.60 20.88
CA PRO A 81 10.17 35.58 20.90
C PRO A 81 8.83 34.93 21.28
N ASN A 82 7.99 35.64 22.03
CA ASN A 82 6.71 35.11 22.54
C ASN A 82 5.78 34.57 21.44
N TRP A 83 5.79 35.16 20.24
CA TRP A 83 5.01 34.69 19.08
C TRP A 83 5.42 33.29 18.58
N MET A 84 6.62 32.82 18.93
CA MET A 84 7.16 31.52 18.56
C MET A 84 6.97 30.46 19.65
N ARG A 85 6.65 30.87 20.89
CA ARG A 85 6.63 30.01 22.09
C ARG A 85 5.34 29.21 22.28
N GLU A 86 4.23 29.61 21.65
CA GLU A 86 2.90 29.02 21.94
C GLU A 86 2.21 28.35 20.74
N ASN A 87 2.63 28.62 19.50
CA ASN A 87 1.84 28.26 18.30
C ASN A 87 2.11 26.87 17.69
N GLY A 88 2.94 26.03 18.30
CA GLY A 88 3.46 24.83 17.63
C GLY A 88 3.14 23.47 18.26
N LYS A 89 2.51 23.42 19.45
CA LYS A 89 2.27 22.15 20.14
C LYS A 89 0.93 21.55 19.77
N PHE A 90 0.98 20.36 19.19
CA PHE A 90 -0.16 19.50 18.93
C PHE A 90 -0.45 18.65 20.16
N ASN A 91 -1.68 18.75 20.69
CA ASN A 91 -2.15 17.95 21.82
C ASN A 91 -2.80 16.63 21.37
N GLY A 92 -3.04 16.46 20.06
CA GLY A 92 -3.59 15.24 19.48
C GLY A 92 -3.72 15.33 17.96
N THR A 93 -4.20 14.26 17.34
CA THR A 93 -4.38 14.17 15.88
C THR A 93 -5.42 15.15 15.35
N LEU A 94 -6.55 15.32 16.04
CA LEU A 94 -7.59 16.28 15.64
C LEU A 94 -7.13 17.73 15.82
N ASP A 95 -6.47 18.03 16.93
CA ASP A 95 -5.87 19.34 17.20
C ASP A 95 -4.82 19.70 16.14
N ALA A 96 -3.96 18.73 15.77
CA ALA A 96 -3.01 18.90 14.68
C ALA A 96 -3.68 19.16 13.33
N PHE A 97 -4.72 18.38 12.99
CA PHE A 97 -5.45 18.56 11.73
C PHE A 97 -6.07 19.95 11.61
N VAL A 98 -6.73 20.42 12.68
CA VAL A 98 -7.38 21.75 12.72
C VAL A 98 -6.34 22.87 12.70
N LYS A 99 -5.28 22.77 13.50
CA LYS A 99 -4.22 23.77 13.54
C LYS A 99 -3.51 23.91 12.19
N ILE A 100 -3.11 22.79 11.57
CA ILE A 100 -2.46 22.79 10.25
C ILE A 100 -3.37 23.41 9.20
N GLY A 101 -4.65 23.01 9.15
CA GLY A 101 -5.61 23.54 8.20
C GLY A 101 -5.83 25.05 8.34
N ARG A 102 -5.82 25.58 9.58
CA ARG A 102 -5.98 27.02 9.86
C ARG A 102 -4.70 27.83 9.67
N SER A 103 -3.52 27.28 9.99
CA SER A 103 -2.26 28.02 9.97
C SER A 103 -1.55 27.99 8.61
N GLU A 104 -1.58 26.84 7.93
CA GLU A 104 -0.87 26.62 6.66
C GLU A 104 -1.84 26.57 5.46
N GLY A 105 -3.15 26.46 5.72
CA GLY A 105 -4.19 26.28 4.71
C GLY A 105 -4.52 24.81 4.44
N ILE A 106 -5.74 24.55 3.96
CA ILE A 106 -6.26 23.19 3.79
C ILE A 106 -5.42 22.35 2.80
N PHE A 107 -4.87 22.98 1.76
CA PHE A 107 -4.03 22.30 0.76
C PHE A 107 -2.67 21.84 1.30
N SER A 108 -2.19 22.39 2.42
CA SER A 108 -0.94 21.94 3.05
C SER A 108 -1.02 20.49 3.55
N LEU A 109 -2.23 19.98 3.82
CA LEU A 109 -2.44 18.57 4.16
C LEU A 109 -2.09 17.60 3.02
N TRP A 110 -1.95 18.09 1.79
CA TRP A 110 -1.47 17.31 0.63
C TRP A 110 -0.03 17.65 0.25
N SER A 111 0.71 18.35 1.11
CA SER A 111 2.14 18.56 0.93
C SER A 111 2.87 17.21 0.83
N GLY A 112 3.64 17.01 -0.24
CA GLY A 112 4.32 15.74 -0.53
C GLY A 112 3.46 14.68 -1.24
N LEU A 113 2.28 15.03 -1.76
CA LEU A 113 1.48 14.13 -2.60
C LEU A 113 2.21 13.76 -3.89
N SER A 114 2.86 14.70 -4.59
CA SER A 114 3.49 14.42 -5.88
C SER A 114 4.64 13.41 -5.81
N PRO A 115 5.61 13.48 -4.88
CA PRO A 115 6.63 12.42 -4.77
C PRO A 115 6.04 11.10 -4.27
N THR A 116 4.95 11.16 -3.50
CA THR A 116 4.23 9.97 -3.04
C THR A 116 3.56 9.25 -4.21
N LEU A 117 2.92 9.97 -5.14
CA LEU A 117 2.25 9.41 -6.31
C LEU A 117 3.22 8.82 -7.32
N VAL A 118 4.34 9.51 -7.60
CA VAL A 118 5.40 9.01 -8.50
C VAL A 118 5.90 7.64 -8.06
N LEU A 119 5.91 7.36 -6.75
CA LEU A 119 6.27 6.05 -6.21
C LEU A 119 5.08 5.08 -6.14
N ALA A 120 3.94 5.54 -5.64
CA ALA A 120 2.79 4.69 -5.32
C ALA A 120 2.15 4.08 -6.57
N VAL A 121 2.09 4.83 -7.68
CA VAL A 121 1.44 4.36 -8.90
C VAL A 121 2.19 3.18 -9.54
N PRO A 122 3.51 3.26 -9.86
CA PRO A 122 4.24 2.11 -10.38
C PRO A 122 4.22 0.90 -9.43
N ALA A 123 4.34 1.14 -8.12
CA ALA A 123 4.36 0.07 -7.13
C ALA A 123 3.05 -0.72 -7.07
N THR A 124 1.93 -0.01 -7.07
CA THR A 124 0.60 -0.63 -7.04
C THR A 124 0.27 -1.33 -8.36
N ILE A 125 0.63 -0.74 -9.51
CA ILE A 125 0.46 -1.39 -10.81
C ILE A 125 1.17 -2.73 -10.84
N VAL A 126 2.47 -2.75 -10.57
CA VAL A 126 3.28 -3.98 -10.62
C VAL A 126 2.70 -4.99 -9.64
N TYR A 127 2.39 -4.57 -8.42
CA TYR A 127 1.86 -5.48 -7.40
C TYR A 127 0.52 -6.12 -7.78
N PHE A 128 -0.48 -5.34 -8.18
CA PHE A 128 -1.81 -5.87 -8.48
C PHE A 128 -1.86 -6.65 -9.79
N VAL A 129 -1.17 -6.17 -10.83
CA VAL A 129 -1.11 -6.89 -12.12
C VAL A 129 -0.36 -8.21 -11.95
N SER A 130 0.82 -8.21 -11.30
CA SER A 130 1.55 -9.46 -11.05
C SER A 130 0.75 -10.42 -10.18
N TYR A 131 0.04 -9.92 -9.15
CA TYR A 131 -0.83 -10.76 -8.32
C TYR A 131 -1.94 -11.41 -9.13
N GLU A 132 -2.72 -10.63 -9.88
CA GLU A 132 -3.85 -11.14 -10.64
C GLU A 132 -3.39 -12.13 -11.73
N GLN A 133 -2.38 -11.77 -12.52
CA GLN A 133 -1.89 -12.63 -13.59
C GLN A 133 -1.38 -13.96 -13.05
N LEU A 134 -0.62 -13.94 -11.96
CA LEU A 134 -0.10 -15.16 -11.37
C LEU A 134 -1.19 -15.98 -10.67
N ARG A 135 -2.11 -15.34 -9.94
CA ARG A 135 -3.26 -16.00 -9.31
C ARG A 135 -4.10 -16.72 -10.36
N LEU A 136 -4.42 -16.04 -11.46
CA LEU A 136 -5.23 -16.59 -12.55
C LEU A 136 -4.52 -17.75 -13.24
N TYR A 137 -3.22 -17.59 -13.56
CA TYR A 137 -2.42 -18.66 -14.13
C TYR A 137 -2.38 -19.92 -13.23
N LEU A 138 -2.14 -19.75 -11.92
CA LEU A 138 -2.10 -20.85 -10.97
C LEU A 138 -3.49 -21.50 -10.79
N LYS A 139 -4.56 -20.69 -10.75
CA LYS A 139 -5.94 -21.16 -10.65
C LYS A 139 -6.36 -21.94 -11.88
N ASP A 140 -6.06 -21.45 -13.08
CA ASP A 140 -6.41 -22.12 -14.34
C ASP A 140 -5.64 -23.45 -14.47
N ASN A 141 -4.34 -23.45 -14.18
CA ASN A 141 -3.53 -24.67 -14.20
C ASN A 141 -4.00 -25.71 -13.17
N TYR A 142 -4.42 -25.27 -11.98
CA TYR A 142 -5.01 -26.15 -10.96
C TYR A 142 -6.35 -26.73 -11.44
N ASN A 143 -7.25 -25.88 -11.90
CA ASN A 143 -8.56 -26.29 -12.39
C ASN A 143 -8.46 -27.25 -13.58
N ASN A 144 -7.53 -27.03 -14.52
CA ASN A 144 -7.34 -27.90 -15.67
C ASN A 144 -6.81 -29.29 -15.29
N LYS A 145 -6.09 -29.43 -14.18
CA LYS A 145 -5.50 -30.71 -13.73
C LYS A 145 -6.37 -31.49 -12.76
N PHE A 146 -7.16 -30.80 -11.93
CA PHE A 146 -7.82 -31.40 -10.76
C PHE A 146 -9.35 -31.23 -10.74
N LYS A 147 -9.97 -30.57 -11.72
CA LYS A 147 -11.41 -30.31 -11.67
C LYS A 147 -12.23 -31.53 -12.08
N THR A 148 -12.97 -32.08 -11.12
CA THR A 148 -14.09 -33.00 -11.34
C THR A 148 -15.38 -32.17 -11.48
N LYS A 149 -16.35 -32.64 -12.29
CA LYS A 149 -17.52 -31.85 -12.77
C LYS A 149 -18.41 -31.19 -11.70
N ASP A 150 -18.23 -31.49 -10.41
CA ASP A 150 -19.13 -31.11 -9.31
C ASP A 150 -18.60 -30.01 -8.37
N ASP A 151 -17.32 -29.62 -8.46
CA ASP A 151 -16.76 -28.60 -7.55
C ASP A 151 -16.97 -27.17 -8.07
N SER A 152 -17.89 -26.47 -7.42
CA SER A 152 -18.14 -25.04 -7.61
C SER A 152 -16.97 -24.20 -7.10
N HIS A 153 -16.09 -23.77 -8.01
CA HIS A 153 -15.20 -22.60 -7.86
C HIS A 153 -14.30 -22.53 -6.59
N GLU A 154 -13.92 -23.66 -5.98
CA GLU A 154 -13.00 -23.65 -4.84
C GLU A 154 -11.53 -23.49 -5.29
N GLN A 155 -11.03 -22.26 -5.29
CA GLN A 155 -9.59 -22.02 -5.39
C GLN A 155 -8.91 -22.48 -4.08
N PRO A 156 -7.84 -23.29 -4.11
CA PRO A 156 -7.15 -23.67 -2.88
C PRO A 156 -6.49 -22.46 -2.19
N ALA A 157 -6.36 -22.52 -0.86
CA ALA A 157 -5.95 -21.38 -0.06
C ALA A 157 -4.47 -20.99 -0.22
N TRP A 158 -3.63 -21.87 -0.77
CA TRP A 158 -2.22 -21.60 -1.06
C TRP A 158 -2.01 -20.71 -2.28
N ILE A 159 -2.94 -20.68 -3.25
CA ILE A 159 -2.79 -19.89 -4.49
C ILE A 159 -2.68 -18.39 -4.18
N PRO A 160 -3.61 -17.77 -3.40
CA PRO A 160 -3.49 -16.36 -3.03
C PRO A 160 -2.21 -16.05 -2.22
N ILE A 161 -1.76 -16.98 -1.38
CA ILE A 161 -0.54 -16.83 -0.58
C ILE A 161 0.69 -16.72 -1.50
N VAL A 162 0.86 -17.69 -2.40
CA VAL A 162 2.00 -17.74 -3.32
C VAL A 162 1.96 -16.57 -4.29
N ALA A 163 0.80 -16.30 -4.90
CA ALA A 163 0.63 -15.18 -5.82
C ALA A 163 0.89 -13.82 -5.15
N GLY A 164 0.40 -13.63 -3.92
CA GLY A 164 0.62 -12.42 -3.14
C GLY A 164 2.09 -12.22 -2.79
N ALA A 165 2.74 -13.28 -2.27
CA ALA A 165 4.13 -13.24 -1.87
C ALA A 165 5.08 -12.90 -3.04
N THR A 166 4.94 -13.60 -4.15
CA THR A 166 5.79 -13.38 -5.34
C THR A 166 5.52 -12.02 -5.97
N ALA A 167 4.26 -11.61 -6.12
CA ALA A 167 3.91 -10.29 -6.64
C ALA A 167 4.52 -9.16 -5.80
N ARG A 168 4.57 -9.34 -4.47
CA ARG A 168 5.22 -8.37 -3.58
C ARG A 168 6.74 -8.35 -3.73
N VAL A 169 7.38 -9.49 -3.95
CA VAL A 169 8.82 -9.56 -4.25
C VAL A 169 9.12 -8.79 -5.55
N TRP A 170 8.36 -9.02 -6.61
CA TRP A 170 8.50 -8.32 -7.89
C TRP A 170 8.31 -6.81 -7.73
N ALA A 171 7.23 -6.39 -7.10
CA ALA A 171 6.93 -4.98 -6.87
C ALA A 171 8.03 -4.27 -6.05
N ALA A 172 8.45 -4.86 -4.92
CA ALA A 172 9.48 -4.25 -4.06
C ALA A 172 10.83 -4.16 -4.79
N THR A 173 11.19 -5.17 -5.58
CA THR A 173 12.47 -5.19 -6.32
C THR A 173 12.52 -4.11 -7.40
N LEU A 174 11.43 -3.94 -8.16
CA LEU A 174 11.37 -2.92 -9.22
C LEU A 174 11.29 -1.49 -8.67
N VAL A 175 10.66 -1.31 -7.51
CA VAL A 175 10.40 0.00 -6.92
C VAL A 175 11.52 0.45 -5.96
N SER A 176 12.38 -0.46 -5.50
CA SER A 176 13.44 -0.17 -4.52
C SER A 176 14.29 1.08 -4.83
N PRO A 177 14.73 1.34 -6.08
CA PRO A 177 15.49 2.55 -6.39
C PRO A 177 14.69 3.84 -6.15
N LEU A 178 13.39 3.83 -6.48
CA LEU A 178 12.50 4.97 -6.27
C LEU A 178 12.18 5.15 -4.76
N GLU A 179 12.07 4.06 -4.01
CA GLU A 179 11.94 4.10 -2.54
C GLU A 179 13.17 4.72 -1.88
N LEU A 180 14.38 4.40 -2.37
CA LEU A 180 15.62 5.00 -1.89
C LEU A 180 15.64 6.52 -2.12
N ILE A 181 15.22 6.97 -3.30
CA ILE A 181 15.12 8.40 -3.62
C ILE A 181 14.12 9.10 -2.68
N ARG A 182 12.92 8.53 -2.53
CA ARG A 182 11.88 9.07 -1.65
C ARG A 182 12.37 9.17 -0.20
N THR A 183 12.97 8.11 0.33
CA THR A 183 13.44 8.09 1.71
C THR A 183 14.54 9.12 1.96
N LYS A 184 15.47 9.32 1.01
CA LYS A 184 16.44 10.42 1.09
C LYS A 184 15.78 11.80 1.09
N MET A 185 14.86 12.07 0.15
CA MET A 185 14.12 13.35 0.10
C MET A 185 13.29 13.62 1.35
N GLN A 186 12.76 12.57 1.99
CA GLN A 186 12.00 12.71 3.23
C GLN A 186 12.89 12.95 4.45
N SER A 187 14.13 12.46 4.40
CA SER A 187 15.10 12.65 5.48
C SER A 187 15.78 14.02 5.45
N GLN A 188 15.97 14.61 4.26
CA GLN A 188 16.67 15.87 4.03
C GLN A 188 16.00 16.64 2.88
N ARG A 189 15.83 17.97 3.02
CA ARG A 189 15.50 18.83 1.87
C ARG A 189 16.72 18.88 0.96
N LEU A 190 16.70 18.07 -0.09
CA LEU A 190 17.67 18.11 -1.17
C LEU A 190 16.97 18.70 -2.40
N SER A 191 17.63 19.66 -3.04
CA SER A 191 17.29 20.07 -4.39
C SER A 191 17.42 18.87 -5.35
N TYR A 192 16.72 18.91 -6.48
CA TYR A 192 16.78 17.82 -7.48
C TYR A 192 18.22 17.60 -7.98
N ALA A 193 19.03 18.66 -8.08
CA ALA A 193 20.44 18.55 -8.44
C ALA A 193 21.27 17.81 -7.38
N GLU A 194 21.08 18.15 -6.10
CA GLU A 194 21.76 17.53 -4.96
C GLU A 194 21.35 16.06 -4.79
N MET A 195 20.10 15.71 -5.10
CA MET A 195 19.63 14.33 -5.13
C MET A 195 20.35 13.52 -6.24
N GLY A 196 20.49 14.10 -7.44
CA GLY A 196 21.22 13.47 -8.54
C GLY A 196 22.69 13.23 -8.18
N GLU A 197 23.32 14.19 -7.51
CA GLU A 197 24.68 14.04 -6.97
C GLU A 197 24.74 12.94 -5.90
N ALA A 198 23.83 12.96 -4.92
CA ALA A 198 23.76 11.94 -3.88
C ALA A 198 23.55 10.52 -4.45
N LEU A 199 22.81 10.38 -5.55
CA LEU A 199 22.62 9.10 -6.24
C LEU A 199 23.90 8.67 -6.97
N ARG A 200 24.58 9.59 -7.65
CA ARG A 200 25.89 9.34 -8.28
C ARG A 200 26.92 8.92 -7.24
N THR A 201 26.94 9.56 -6.07
CA THR A 201 27.79 9.17 -4.94
C THR A 201 27.49 7.74 -4.49
N VAL A 202 26.22 7.38 -4.30
CA VAL A 202 25.83 6.00 -3.91
C VAL A 202 26.29 4.99 -4.97
N ILE A 203 26.09 5.28 -6.25
CA ILE A 203 26.52 4.39 -7.34
C ILE A 203 28.05 4.27 -7.40
N LYS A 204 28.78 5.37 -7.17
CA LYS A 204 30.25 5.38 -7.16
C LYS A 204 30.85 4.57 -6.01
N TYR A 205 30.26 4.64 -4.81
CA TYR A 205 30.81 3.99 -3.61
C TYR A 205 30.25 2.59 -3.35
N SER A 206 28.98 2.33 -3.66
CA SER A 206 28.29 1.05 -3.39
C SER A 206 27.94 0.27 -4.65
N GLY A 207 28.30 0.78 -5.83
CA GLY A 207 27.90 0.23 -7.12
C GLY A 207 26.39 0.36 -7.38
N VAL A 208 25.95 -0.21 -8.49
CA VAL A 208 24.53 -0.24 -8.89
C VAL A 208 23.68 -1.02 -7.87
N SER A 209 24.26 -2.01 -7.18
CA SER A 209 23.60 -2.75 -6.09
C SER A 209 23.20 -1.85 -4.91
N GLY A 210 23.88 -0.70 -4.76
CA GLY A 210 23.56 0.31 -3.75
C GLY A 210 22.12 0.83 -3.81
N LEU A 211 21.48 0.77 -4.99
CA LEU A 211 20.08 1.18 -5.18
C LEU A 211 19.08 0.23 -4.51
N TRP A 212 19.49 -1.01 -4.22
CA TRP A 212 18.69 -2.01 -3.51
C TRP A 212 19.06 -2.13 -2.03
N MET A 213 19.83 -1.17 -1.51
CA MET A 213 20.13 -1.09 -0.09
C MET A 213 18.83 -0.91 0.72
N GLY A 214 18.55 -1.89 1.58
CA GLY A 214 17.32 -1.94 2.36
C GLY A 214 16.22 -2.83 1.78
N LEU A 215 16.35 -3.35 0.55
CA LEU A 215 15.38 -4.27 -0.06
C LEU A 215 15.10 -5.47 0.85
N SER A 216 16.13 -6.08 1.43
CA SER A 216 15.98 -7.22 2.34
C SER A 216 15.10 -6.90 3.56
N THR A 217 15.21 -5.68 4.09
CA THR A 217 14.38 -5.21 5.21
C THR A 217 12.95 -4.90 4.79
N THR A 218 12.75 -4.47 3.55
CA THR A 218 11.41 -4.27 2.98
C THR A 218 10.74 -5.60 2.68
N LEU A 219 11.42 -6.55 2.05
CA LEU A 219 10.90 -7.89 1.76
C LEU A 219 10.53 -8.65 3.03
N LEU A 220 11.34 -8.59 4.09
CA LEU A 220 11.07 -9.24 5.37
C LEU A 220 9.72 -8.82 5.97
N ARG A 221 9.29 -7.58 5.72
CA ARG A 221 8.04 -7.02 6.23
C ARG A 221 6.88 -7.25 5.26
N ASP A 222 7.11 -6.91 4.00
CA ASP A 222 6.05 -6.76 3.02
C ASP A 222 5.56 -8.10 2.47
N VAL A 223 6.46 -9.08 2.32
CA VAL A 223 6.12 -10.40 1.78
C VAL A 223 5.20 -11.18 2.73
N PRO A 224 5.51 -11.32 4.04
CA PRO A 224 4.59 -11.97 4.97
C PRO A 224 3.25 -11.23 5.06
N PHE A 225 3.28 -9.89 5.07
CA PHE A 225 2.07 -9.08 5.10
C PHE A 225 1.18 -9.36 3.89
N SER A 226 1.76 -9.36 2.68
CA SER A 226 1.02 -9.58 1.44
C SER A 226 0.44 -10.99 1.34
N ALA A 227 1.20 -12.01 1.74
CA ALA A 227 0.75 -13.40 1.75
C ALA A 227 -0.48 -13.60 2.65
N ILE A 228 -0.40 -13.11 3.89
CA ILE A 228 -1.49 -13.19 4.88
C ILE A 228 -2.66 -12.33 4.46
N TYR A 229 -2.41 -11.15 3.88
CA TYR A 229 -3.44 -10.25 3.40
C TYR A 229 -4.33 -10.90 2.35
N TRP A 230 -3.73 -11.44 1.27
CA TRP A 230 -4.48 -12.06 0.18
C TRP A 230 -5.15 -13.36 0.61
N PHE A 231 -4.52 -14.15 1.48
CA PHE A 231 -5.17 -15.32 2.10
C PHE A 231 -6.46 -14.93 2.83
N ASN A 232 -6.39 -13.96 3.74
CA ASN A 232 -7.56 -13.53 4.50
C ASN A 232 -8.62 -12.90 3.59
N TYR A 233 -8.21 -12.05 2.66
CA TYR A 233 -9.12 -11.38 1.74
C TYR A 233 -9.89 -12.37 0.86
N GLU A 234 -9.19 -13.32 0.23
CA GLU A 234 -9.81 -14.35 -0.60
C GLU A 234 -10.64 -15.34 0.25
N THR A 235 -10.24 -15.62 1.49
CA THR A 235 -11.04 -16.43 2.41
C THR A 235 -12.35 -15.72 2.78
N ILE A 236 -12.29 -14.45 3.17
CA ILE A 236 -13.48 -13.64 3.44
C ILE A 236 -14.38 -13.62 2.20
N LYS A 237 -13.81 -13.42 1.01
CA LYS A 237 -14.60 -13.45 -0.24
C LYS A 237 -15.28 -14.78 -0.51
N ARG A 238 -14.70 -15.92 -0.10
CA ARG A 238 -15.31 -17.25 -0.29
C ARG A 238 -16.50 -17.50 0.63
N TRP A 239 -16.49 -16.88 1.81
CA TRP A 239 -17.55 -17.09 2.81
C TRP A 239 -18.86 -16.36 2.44
N PHE A 240 -18.81 -15.40 1.52
CA PHE A 240 -19.97 -14.63 1.08
C PHE A 240 -20.24 -14.88 -0.41
N PRO A 241 -21.51 -14.94 -0.84
CA PRO A 241 -21.86 -15.16 -2.24
C PRO A 241 -21.50 -13.95 -3.12
N SER A 242 -21.17 -14.20 -4.38
CA SER A 242 -20.77 -13.20 -5.41
C SER A 242 -21.69 -11.96 -5.51
N THR A 243 -22.98 -12.14 -5.21
CA THR A 243 -24.01 -11.10 -5.18
C THR A 243 -23.84 -10.06 -4.07
N GLN A 244 -23.18 -10.41 -2.97
CA GLN A 244 -22.98 -9.54 -1.80
C GLN A 244 -21.69 -8.72 -1.83
N HIS A 245 -20.82 -8.93 -2.82
CA HIS A 245 -19.53 -8.24 -2.95
C HIS A 245 -19.67 -6.78 -3.43
N THR A 246 -20.57 -6.02 -2.83
CA THR A 246 -20.72 -4.58 -3.06
C THR A 246 -19.44 -3.81 -2.73
N PHE A 247 -19.38 -2.54 -3.13
CA PHE A 247 -18.24 -1.68 -2.81
C PHE A 247 -17.97 -1.63 -1.30
N THR A 248 -19.02 -1.54 -0.48
CA THR A 248 -18.93 -1.52 0.99
C THR A 248 -18.42 -2.85 1.55
N PHE A 249 -18.84 -3.98 0.98
CA PHE A 249 -18.30 -5.28 1.34
C PHE A 249 -16.79 -5.36 1.06
N ASN A 250 -16.35 -4.99 -0.14
CA ASN A 250 -14.92 -5.04 -0.51
C ASN A 250 -14.09 -4.08 0.37
N LEU A 251 -14.66 -2.94 0.75
CA LEU A 251 -14.05 -1.99 1.68
C LEU A 251 -13.89 -2.62 3.08
N ALA A 252 -14.95 -3.21 3.64
CA ALA A 252 -14.92 -3.86 4.95
C ALA A 252 -14.01 -5.11 4.97
N ALA A 253 -14.08 -5.94 3.93
CA ALA A 253 -13.23 -7.12 3.76
C ALA A 253 -11.75 -6.72 3.63
N GLY A 254 -11.44 -5.69 2.83
CA GLY A 254 -10.08 -5.15 2.70
C GLY A 254 -9.55 -4.57 4.02
N ALA A 255 -10.37 -3.83 4.76
CA ALA A 255 -10.01 -3.32 6.09
C ALA A 255 -9.71 -4.46 7.07
N THR A 256 -10.57 -5.48 7.11
CA THR A 256 -10.46 -6.61 8.04
C THR A 256 -9.25 -7.47 7.71
N ALA A 257 -9.08 -7.85 6.45
CA ALA A 257 -7.91 -8.59 5.98
C ALA A 257 -6.59 -7.83 6.25
N GLY A 258 -6.59 -6.51 6.02
CA GLY A 258 -5.46 -5.63 6.31
C GLY A 258 -5.11 -5.57 7.79
N SER A 259 -6.12 -5.44 8.66
CA SER A 259 -5.97 -5.43 10.12
C SER A 259 -5.43 -6.75 10.65
N VAL A 260 -5.97 -7.89 10.21
CA VAL A 260 -5.50 -9.23 10.61
C VAL A 260 -4.05 -9.44 10.14
N ALA A 261 -3.74 -9.09 8.90
CA ALA A 261 -2.37 -9.16 8.39
C ALA A 261 -1.42 -8.25 9.19
N ALA A 262 -1.84 -7.04 9.55
CA ALA A 262 -1.05 -6.10 10.35
C ALA A 262 -0.80 -6.59 11.79
N LEU A 263 -1.77 -7.29 12.39
CA LEU A 263 -1.63 -7.91 13.72
C LEU A 263 -0.58 -9.03 13.69
N ILE A 264 -0.71 -9.97 12.75
CA ILE A 264 0.16 -11.15 12.67
C ILE A 264 1.59 -10.74 12.32
N THR A 265 1.76 -9.72 11.47
CA THR A 265 3.08 -9.31 10.99
C THR A 265 3.77 -8.25 11.85
N LEU A 266 3.15 -7.79 12.95
CA LEU A 266 3.73 -6.73 13.79
C LEU A 266 5.12 -7.06 14.38
N PRO A 267 5.41 -8.30 14.79
CA PRO A 267 6.76 -8.65 15.23
C PRO A 267 7.83 -8.42 14.16
N PHE A 268 7.51 -8.63 12.86
CA PHE A 268 8.45 -8.38 11.76
C PHE A 268 8.69 -6.88 11.53
N ASP A 269 7.66 -6.05 11.70
CA ASP A 269 7.78 -4.59 11.65
C ASP A 269 8.69 -4.07 12.75
N VAL A 270 8.54 -4.58 13.99
CA VAL A 270 9.38 -4.18 15.13
C VAL A 270 10.84 -4.57 14.91
N VAL A 271 11.12 -5.74 14.32
CA VAL A 271 12.50 -6.12 13.99
C VAL A 271 13.10 -5.21 12.95
N LYS A 272 12.33 -4.83 11.93
CA LYS A 272 12.78 -3.88 10.91
C LYS A 272 13.16 -2.54 11.52
N THR A 273 12.30 -1.96 12.38
CA THR A 273 12.57 -0.66 13.00
C THR A 273 13.81 -0.72 13.89
N HIS A 274 13.98 -1.77 14.68
CA HIS A 274 15.20 -1.96 15.48
C HIS A 274 16.46 -2.08 14.61
N ARG A 275 16.42 -2.86 13.51
CA ARG A 275 17.57 -2.97 12.60
C ARG A 275 17.90 -1.65 11.92
N GLN A 276 16.89 -0.87 11.53
CA GLN A 276 17.10 0.46 10.93
C GLN A 276 17.69 1.47 11.92
N ILE A 277 17.40 1.34 13.21
CA ILE A 277 18.01 2.16 14.28
C ILE A 277 19.46 1.71 14.56
N GLU A 278 19.75 0.41 14.46
CA GLU A 278 21.08 -0.16 14.68
C GLU A 278 22.06 0.10 13.51
N MET A 279 21.58 0.49 12.31
CA MET A 279 22.36 0.72 11.08
C MET A 279 23.41 1.87 11.11
N GLY A 280 23.77 2.37 12.29
CA GLY A 280 24.83 3.37 12.49
C GLY A 280 25.75 3.09 13.69
N LYS A 281 25.62 1.92 14.33
CA LYS A 281 26.49 1.51 15.45
C LYS A 281 27.42 0.38 15.00
N PRO A 282 28.71 0.38 15.40
CA PRO A 282 29.70 -0.62 14.97
C PRO A 282 29.47 -2.02 15.57
N GLU A 283 28.46 -2.22 16.43
CA GLU A 283 28.16 -3.53 17.02
C GLU A 283 27.40 -4.45 16.06
N ARG A 284 27.85 -5.71 16.03
CA ARG A 284 27.42 -6.81 15.15
C ARG A 284 25.90 -6.83 14.92
N SER A 285 25.50 -6.65 13.66
CA SER A 285 24.14 -6.94 13.18
C SER A 285 23.83 -8.43 13.40
N GLY A 286 23.17 -8.76 14.50
CA GLY A 286 22.73 -10.12 14.77
C GLY A 286 21.70 -10.60 13.75
N LYS A 287 21.59 -11.93 13.57
CA LYS A 287 20.53 -12.56 12.75
C LYS A 287 19.15 -12.03 13.19
N THR A 288 18.22 -11.82 12.25
CA THR A 288 16.84 -11.31 12.48
C THR A 288 16.16 -11.96 13.70
N PHE A 289 16.28 -13.28 13.83
CA PHE A 289 15.71 -14.04 14.95
C PHE A 289 16.38 -13.76 16.31
N GLY A 290 17.66 -13.42 16.32
CA GLY A 290 18.36 -13.00 17.53
C GLY A 290 17.83 -11.66 18.07
N THR A 291 17.45 -10.75 17.19
CA THR A 291 16.81 -9.48 17.57
C THR A 291 15.41 -9.71 18.14
N ILE A 292 14.59 -10.60 17.56
CA ILE A 292 13.28 -10.99 18.13
C ILE A 292 13.46 -11.55 19.54
N LYS A 293 14.38 -12.52 19.72
CA LYS A 293 14.63 -13.16 21.01
C LYS A 293 15.11 -12.16 22.06
N ARG A 294 15.94 -11.20 21.67
CA ARG A 294 16.45 -10.12 22.54
C ARG A 294 15.32 -9.18 22.97
N ILE A 295 14.47 -8.73 22.05
CA ILE A 295 13.32 -7.86 22.35
C ILE A 295 12.33 -8.58 23.27
N TYR A 296 12.05 -9.85 22.99
CA TYR A 296 11.18 -10.67 23.84
C TYR A 296 11.73 -10.82 25.25
N LYS A 297 13.05 -11.06 25.41
CA LYS A 297 13.68 -11.17 26.73
C LYS A 297 13.66 -9.85 27.52
N GLN A 298 13.74 -8.71 26.86
CA GLN A 298 13.80 -7.38 27.49
C GLN A 298 12.41 -6.81 27.82
N ASN A 299 11.47 -6.87 26.88
CA ASN A 299 10.18 -6.17 26.95
C ASN A 299 8.97 -7.11 26.90
N GLY A 300 9.20 -8.43 26.89
CA GLY A 300 8.15 -9.44 26.76
C GLY A 300 7.38 -9.34 25.45
N ILE A 301 6.15 -9.87 25.44
CA ILE A 301 5.26 -9.85 24.27
C ILE A 301 4.77 -8.43 23.92
N ARG A 302 4.64 -7.55 24.92
CA ARG A 302 4.23 -6.15 24.70
C ARG A 302 5.25 -5.38 23.85
N GLY A 303 6.54 -5.70 23.99
CA GLY A 303 7.59 -5.14 23.13
C GLY A 303 7.42 -5.48 21.64
N LEU A 304 6.98 -6.70 21.33
CA LEU A 304 6.76 -7.15 19.94
C LEU A 304 5.51 -6.53 19.30
N TYR A 305 4.57 -6.06 20.11
CA TYR A 305 3.32 -5.43 19.64
C TYR A 305 3.27 -3.91 19.90
N THR A 306 4.42 -3.30 20.19
CA THR A 306 4.50 -1.85 20.40
C THR A 306 4.23 -1.12 19.08
N GLY A 307 3.26 -0.19 19.08
CA GLY A 307 2.86 0.55 17.88
C GLY A 307 1.75 -0.09 17.04
N LEU A 308 1.03 -1.08 17.58
CA LEU A 308 -0.11 -1.72 16.90
C LEU A 308 -1.20 -0.71 16.47
N ILE A 309 -1.66 0.14 17.39
CA ILE A 309 -2.72 1.12 17.13
C ILE A 309 -2.35 2.06 15.96
N PRO A 310 -1.20 2.77 15.96
CA PRO A 310 -0.83 3.65 14.86
C PRO A 310 -0.52 2.90 13.55
N ARG A 311 -0.32 1.58 13.60
CA ARG A 311 -0.26 0.72 12.41
C ARG A 311 -1.66 0.45 11.87
N LEU A 312 -2.60 0.00 12.71
CA LEU A 312 -3.97 -0.33 12.31
C LEU A 312 -4.69 0.89 11.73
N VAL A 313 -4.58 2.06 12.38
CA VAL A 313 -5.18 3.32 11.91
C VAL A 313 -4.68 3.71 10.52
N LYS A 314 -3.45 3.33 10.15
CA LYS A 314 -2.90 3.59 8.81
C LYS A 314 -3.26 2.50 7.81
N VAL A 315 -3.07 1.24 8.18
CA VAL A 315 -3.18 0.10 7.25
C VAL A 315 -4.63 -0.18 6.88
N ALA A 316 -5.56 -0.14 7.84
CA ALA A 316 -6.94 -0.52 7.58
C ALA A 316 -7.62 0.39 6.53
N PRO A 317 -7.56 1.73 6.61
CA PRO A 317 -8.16 2.59 5.59
C PRO A 317 -7.47 2.47 4.23
N ALA A 318 -6.13 2.37 4.23
CA ALA A 318 -5.36 2.25 2.99
C ALA A 318 -5.70 0.96 2.23
N CYS A 319 -5.74 -0.19 2.92
CA CYS A 319 -6.11 -1.47 2.32
C CYS A 319 -7.58 -1.47 1.86
N ALA A 320 -8.48 -0.91 2.67
CA ALA A 320 -9.91 -0.84 2.37
C ALA A 320 -10.20 -0.09 1.07
N ILE A 321 -9.69 1.13 0.95
CA ILE A 321 -9.90 1.98 -0.24
C ILE A 321 -9.27 1.34 -1.45
N MET A 322 -8.00 0.90 -1.33
CA MET A 322 -7.25 0.34 -2.43
C MET A 322 -7.94 -0.89 -3.04
N ILE A 323 -8.42 -1.82 -2.22
CA ILE A 323 -9.15 -2.99 -2.71
C ILE A 323 -10.54 -2.65 -3.22
N ALA A 324 -11.29 -1.81 -2.51
CA ALA A 324 -12.64 -1.47 -2.92
C ALA A 324 -12.63 -0.80 -4.31
N THR A 325 -11.70 0.12 -4.55
CA THR A 325 -11.54 0.75 -5.86
C THR A 325 -11.05 -0.25 -6.90
N PHE A 326 -10.08 -1.09 -6.58
CA PHE A 326 -9.55 -2.08 -7.53
C PHE A 326 -10.64 -3.06 -7.98
N GLU A 327 -11.38 -3.68 -7.05
CA GLU A 327 -12.47 -4.61 -7.36
C GLU A 327 -13.62 -3.94 -8.10
N HIS A 328 -13.95 -2.69 -7.74
CA HIS A 328 -14.94 -1.92 -8.48
C HIS A 328 -14.49 -1.69 -9.93
N GLY A 329 -13.21 -1.33 -10.13
CA GLY A 329 -12.60 -1.22 -11.46
C GLY A 329 -12.66 -2.54 -12.24
N LYS A 330 -12.34 -3.68 -11.60
CA LYS A 330 -12.44 -5.01 -12.23
C LYS A 330 -13.87 -5.31 -12.69
N ARG A 331 -14.87 -5.03 -11.84
CA ARG A 331 -16.29 -5.19 -12.17
C ARG A 331 -16.73 -4.33 -13.33
N PHE A 332 -16.32 -3.05 -13.32
CA PHE A 332 -16.61 -2.12 -14.40
C PHE A 332 -16.06 -2.62 -15.74
N PHE A 333 -14.78 -3.02 -15.78
CA PHE A 333 -14.16 -3.52 -17.01
C PHE A 333 -14.72 -4.89 -17.45
N SER A 334 -15.06 -5.78 -16.52
CA SER A 334 -15.69 -7.07 -16.86
C SER A 334 -17.08 -6.87 -17.47
N ALA A 335 -17.90 -5.99 -16.89
CA ALA A 335 -19.21 -5.62 -17.43
C ALA A 335 -19.08 -4.95 -18.81
N TYR A 336 -18.06 -4.09 -18.99
CA TYR A 336 -17.75 -3.47 -20.28
C TYR A 336 -17.35 -4.51 -21.34
N ASN A 337 -16.49 -5.48 -20.99
CA ASN A 337 -16.08 -6.54 -21.92
C ASN A 337 -17.27 -7.43 -22.32
N ARG A 338 -18.17 -7.76 -21.39
CA ARG A 338 -19.43 -8.49 -21.67
C ARG A 338 -20.33 -7.73 -22.63
N ALA A 339 -20.48 -6.42 -22.44
CA ALA A 339 -21.32 -5.58 -23.30
C ALA A 339 -20.77 -5.51 -24.74
N LEU A 340 -19.45 -5.42 -24.90
CA LEU A 340 -18.80 -5.45 -26.21
C LEU A 340 -18.99 -6.79 -26.91
N ASP A 341 -18.86 -7.91 -26.19
CA ASP A 341 -19.06 -9.25 -26.73
C ASP A 341 -20.49 -9.45 -27.25
N HIS A 342 -21.48 -9.07 -26.43
CA HIS A 342 -22.90 -9.12 -26.84
C HIS A 342 -23.19 -8.23 -28.06
N GLN A 343 -22.52 -7.08 -28.20
CA GLN A 343 -22.68 -6.22 -29.36
C GLN A 343 -22.07 -6.85 -30.63
N ASN A 344 -20.90 -7.50 -30.49
CA ASN A 344 -20.27 -8.23 -31.59
C ASN A 344 -21.14 -9.40 -32.04
N ASP A 345 -21.67 -10.20 -31.10
CA ASP A 345 -22.55 -11.32 -31.42
C ASP A 345 -23.81 -10.90 -32.19
N VAL A 346 -24.46 -9.81 -31.75
CA VAL A 346 -25.62 -9.24 -32.45
C VAL A 346 -25.24 -8.77 -33.86
N HIS A 347 -24.07 -8.15 -34.03
CA HIS A 347 -23.58 -7.72 -35.35
C HIS A 347 -23.26 -8.91 -36.27
N PHE A 348 -22.65 -9.98 -35.74
CA PHE A 348 -22.37 -11.21 -36.48
C PHE A 348 -23.64 -11.93 -36.94
N ILE A 349 -24.66 -12.04 -36.07
CA ILE A 349 -25.96 -12.62 -36.43
C ILE A 349 -26.67 -11.77 -37.49
N GLY A 350 -26.58 -10.44 -37.37
CA GLY A 350 -27.13 -9.51 -38.36
C GLY A 350 -26.48 -9.62 -39.75
N HIS A 351 -25.17 -9.88 -39.82
CA HIS A 351 -24.46 -10.10 -41.08
C HIS A 351 -24.83 -11.45 -41.71
N LYS A 352 -24.83 -12.54 -40.93
CA LYS A 352 -25.20 -13.87 -41.41
C LYS A 352 -26.64 -13.94 -41.93
N SER A 353 -27.55 -13.15 -41.36
CA SER A 353 -28.94 -13.04 -41.85
C SER A 353 -29.07 -12.23 -43.14
N ARG A 354 -28.07 -11.42 -43.51
CA ARG A 354 -28.04 -10.66 -44.78
C ARG A 354 -27.39 -11.47 -45.91
N ASP A 355 -26.44 -12.34 -45.61
CA ASP A 355 -25.75 -13.18 -46.61
C ASP A 355 -26.58 -14.41 -47.05
N HIS A 356 -27.70 -14.71 -46.36
CA HIS A 356 -28.62 -15.80 -46.68
C HIS A 356 -29.94 -15.34 -47.35
N LYS A 357 -30.04 -14.07 -47.73
CA LYS A 357 -31.11 -13.53 -48.60
C LYS A 357 -30.49 -13.06 -49.90
#